data_AF-A0A944GAY0-F1
#
_entry.id   AF-A0A944GAY0-F1
#
_cell.length_a   1.000
_cell.length_b   1.000
_cell.length_c   1.000
_cell.angle_alpha   90.00
_cell.angle_beta   90.00
_cell.angle_gamma   90.00
#
_symmetry.space_group_name_H-M   'P 1'
#
loop_
_entity.id
_entity.type
_entity.pdbx_description
1 polymer ?
#
loop_
_entity_poly.entity_id
_entity_poly.type
_entity_poly.pdbx_seq_one_letter_code
_entity_poly.pdbx_strand_id
1 'polypeptide(L)' 'MPNRTTITDIPRKATEEDKFGLNAYEKGLELFLRGSETPITIALQGEWGSGKTSLMNVLQANLCGDARGCCYIF' A
#
# COMPACT_ATOMS: atom_id res chain seq x y z
N MET A 1 -14.50 2.48 -28.52
CA MET A 1 -14.85 2.97 -27.18
C MET A 1 -14.16 2.05 -26.17
N PRO A 2 -13.11 2.45 -25.43
CA PRO A 2 -12.52 1.52 -24.49
C PRO A 2 -13.42 1.44 -23.26
N ASN A 3 -13.78 0.20 -22.97
CA ASN A 3 -14.63 -0.26 -21.88
C ASN A 3 -13.98 0.10 -20.54
N ARG A 4 -14.68 0.86 -19.69
CA ARG A 4 -14.25 1.18 -18.31
C ARG A 4 -14.32 -0.09 -17.48
N THR A 5 -13.22 -0.82 -17.36
CA THR A 5 -13.17 -2.03 -16.55
C THR A 5 -13.11 -1.70 -15.07
N THR A 6 -14.26 -1.90 -14.42
CA THR A 6 -14.48 -2.79 -13.28
C THR A 6 -13.49 -2.70 -12.12
N ILE A 7 -14.04 -2.40 -10.93
CA ILE A 7 -13.43 -2.69 -9.62
C ILE A 7 -12.76 -4.06 -9.71
N THR A 8 -11.44 -4.06 -9.72
CA THR A 8 -10.64 -5.29 -9.69
C THR A 8 -10.53 -5.73 -8.23
N ASP A 9 -11.13 -6.87 -7.90
CA ASP A 9 -11.04 -7.52 -6.58
C ASP A 9 -9.66 -8.12 -6.28
N ILE A 10 -8.73 -8.02 -7.24
CA ILE A 10 -7.38 -8.51 -7.10
C ILE A 10 -6.53 -7.38 -6.50
N PRO A 11 -5.88 -7.61 -5.35
CA PRO A 11 -5.01 -6.60 -4.77
C PRO A 11 -3.85 -6.31 -5.71
N ARG A 12 -3.58 -5.01 -5.92
CA ARG A 12 -2.55 -4.51 -6.83
C ARG A 12 -1.19 -5.05 -6.40
N LYS A 13 -0.42 -5.56 -7.35
CA LYS A 13 0.99 -5.89 -7.11
C LYS A 13 1.81 -4.61 -7.09
N ALA A 14 2.88 -4.56 -6.29
CA ALA A 14 3.75 -3.38 -6.16
C ALA A 14 4.32 -2.87 -7.51
N THR A 15 4.37 -3.74 -8.53
CA THR A 15 4.85 -3.43 -9.89
C THR A 15 3.79 -2.89 -10.85
N GLU A 16 2.50 -2.90 -10.48
CA GLU A 16 1.41 -2.44 -11.35
C GLU A 16 1.19 -0.93 -11.20
N GLU A 17 0.76 -0.23 -12.24
CA GLU A 17 0.51 1.22 -12.19
C GLU A 17 -0.62 1.61 -11.22
N ASP A 18 -0.46 2.74 -10.52
CA ASP A 18 -1.47 3.26 -9.60
C ASP A 18 -2.60 3.94 -10.40
N LYS A 19 -3.75 3.27 -10.49
CA LYS A 19 -4.94 3.77 -11.19
C LYS A 19 -5.90 4.55 -10.29
N PHE A 20 -5.66 4.58 -8.98
CA PHE A 20 -6.57 5.16 -7.98
C PHE A 20 -6.01 6.40 -7.29
N GLY A 21 -4.79 6.82 -7.63
CA GLY A 21 -4.15 8.01 -7.05
C GLY A 21 -3.67 7.79 -5.61
N LEU A 22 -3.45 6.54 -5.22
CA LEU A 22 -2.95 6.15 -3.89
C LEU A 22 -1.46 6.45 -3.69
N ASN A 23 -0.71 6.80 -4.75
CA ASN A 23 0.73 7.05 -4.73
C ASN A 23 1.16 8.11 -3.69
N ALA A 24 0.35 9.16 -3.48
CA ALA A 24 0.63 10.18 -2.47
C ALA A 24 0.53 9.62 -1.05
N TYR A 25 -0.46 8.74 -0.80
CA TYR A 25 -0.62 8.05 0.48
C TYR A 25 0.50 7.02 0.69
N GLU A 26 0.86 6.27 -0.35
CA GLU A 26 1.96 5.30 -0.34
C GLU A 26 3.27 5.97 0.09
N LYS A 27 3.68 7.04 -0.60
CA LYS A 27 4.93 7.75 -0.29
C LYS A 27 4.90 8.45 1.06
N GLY A 28 3.77 9.09 1.40
CA GLY A 28 3.63 9.76 2.69
C GLY A 28 3.75 8.78 3.86
N LEU A 29 3.10 7.62 3.74
CA LEU A 29 3.13 6.60 4.77
C LEU A 29 4.48 5.88 4.82
N GLU A 30 5.13 5.66 3.68
CA GLU A 30 6.50 5.14 3.64
C GLU A 30 7.48 6.07 4.37
N LEU A 31 7.46 7.36 4.06
CA LEU A 31 8.34 8.36 4.71
C LEU A 31 8.09 8.43 6.22
N PHE A 32 6.81 8.42 6.63
CA PHE A 32 6.42 8.42 8.04
C PHE A 32 6.94 7.18 8.77
N LEU A 33 6.76 5.99 8.18
CA LEU A 33 7.18 4.73 8.78
C LEU A 33 8.71 4.61 8.86
N ARG A 34 9.45 5.07 7.84
CA ARG A 34 10.92 5.10 7.87
C ARG A 34 11.49 6.10 8.88
N GLY A 35 10.76 7.17 9.17
CA GLY A 35 11.16 8.20 10.13
C GLY A 35 10.77 7.88 11.58
N SER A 36 10.01 6.82 11.84
CA SER A 36 9.59 6.45 13.19
C SER A 36 10.61 5.54 13.87
N GLU A 37 11.09 5.95 15.04
CA GLU A 37 11.96 5.12 15.89
C GLU A 37 11.17 4.17 16.80
N THR A 38 9.85 4.33 16.89
CA THR A 38 8.97 3.50 17.73
C THR A 38 8.18 2.50 16.89
N PRO A 39 7.81 1.33 17.46
CA PRO A 39 6.86 0.41 16.83
C PRO A 39 5.50 1.11 16.59
N ILE A 40 5.06 1.20 15.34
CA ILE A 40 3.78 1.79 14.95
C ILE A 40 2.80 0.69 14.51
N THR A 41 1.54 0.82 14.93
CA THR A 41 0.42 0.02 14.41
C THR A 41 -0.45 0.91 13.53
N ILE A 42 -0.73 0.48 12.29
CA ILE A 42 -1.59 1.21 11.34
C ILE A 42 -2.80 0.36 11.02
N ALA A 43 -3.98 0.98 11.01
CA ALA A 43 -5.22 0.37 10.52
C ALA A 43 -5.72 1.15 9.29
N LEU A 44 -6.10 0.42 8.23
CA LEU A 44 -6.70 1.02 7.03
C LEU A 44 -8.22 0.84 7.04
N GLN A 45 -8.95 1.95 6.98
CA GLN A 45 -10.41 1.96 6.89
C GLN A 45 -10.87 2.46 5.52
N GLY A 46 -11.95 1.91 4.99
CA GLY A 46 -12.55 2.35 3.73
C GLY A 46 -13.55 1.34 3.17
N GLU A 47 -14.29 1.74 2.13
CA GLU A 47 -15.29 0.92 1.44
C GLU A 47 -14.69 -0.33 0.78
N TRP A 48 -15.52 -1.33 0.51
CA TRP A 48 -15.07 -2.52 -0.23
C TRP A 48 -14.57 -2.12 -1.64
N GLY A 49 -13.47 -2.73 -2.10
CA GLY A 49 -12.84 -2.35 -3.36
C GLY A 49 -12.02 -1.06 -3.35
N SER A 50 -11.85 -0.38 -2.19
CA SER A 50 -11.10 0.88 -2.10
C SER A 50 -9.57 0.75 -2.18
N GLY A 51 -9.03 -0.46 -2.38
CA GLY A 51 -7.59 -0.69 -2.49
C GLY A 51 -6.81 -0.78 -1.18
N LYS A 52 -7.45 -1.04 -0.03
CA LYS A 52 -6.74 -1.21 1.27
C LYS A 52 -5.68 -2.31 1.23
N THR A 53 -6.05 -3.50 0.75
CA THR A 53 -5.12 -4.64 0.63
C THR A 53 -4.01 -4.34 -0.38
N SER A 54 -4.36 -3.67 -1.48
CA SER A 54 -3.39 -3.20 -2.48
C SER A 54 -2.34 -2.26 -1.87
N LEU A 55 -2.78 -1.31 -1.03
CA LEU A 55 -1.91 -0.37 -0.33
C LEU A 55 -0.95 -1.09 0.63
N MET A 56 -1.45 -2.05 1.43
CA MET A 56 -0.57 -2.82 2.32
C MET A 56 0.47 -3.64 1.57
N ASN A 57 0.14 -4.23 0.42
CA ASN A 57 1.10 -4.98 -0.38
C ASN A 57 2.23 -4.10 -0.92
N VAL A 58 1.91 -2.89 -1.36
CA VAL A 58 2.92 -1.93 -1.84
C VAL A 58 3.82 -1.47 -0.69
N LEU A 59 3.23 -1.13 0.45
CA LEU A 59 3.99 -0.76 1.64
C LEU A 59 4.90 -1.91 2.12
N GLN A 60 4.41 -3.14 2.10
CA GLN A 60 5.21 -4.32 2.41
C GLN A 60 6.41 -4.45 1.45
N ALA A 61 6.19 -4.32 0.15
CA ALA A 61 7.26 -4.40 -0.84
C ALA A 61 8.31 -3.29 -0.65
N ASN A 62 7.87 -2.06 -0.39
CA ASN A 62 8.77 -0.90 -0.26
C ASN A 62 9.53 -0.91 1.07
N LEU A 63 8.87 -1.27 2.17
CA LEU A 63 9.46 -1.22 3.52
C LEU A 63 10.23 -2.48 3.89
N CYS A 64 9.67 -3.66 3.60
CA CYS A 64 10.28 -4.94 3.98
C CYS A 64 11.32 -5.44 2.96
N GLY A 65 11.46 -4.78 1.80
CA GLY A 65 12.52 -5.07 0.81
C GLY A 65 13.91 -4.59 1.23
N ASP A 66 14.03 -3.75 2.27
CA ASP A 66 15.31 -3.30 2.84
C ASP A 66 15.71 -4.21 4.01
N ALA A 67 16.92 -4.76 3.98
CA ALA A 67 17.42 -5.82 4.87
C ALA A 67 17.58 -5.43 6.35
N ARG A 68 16.99 -4.31 6.79
CA ARG A 68 17.25 -3.66 8.08
C ARG A 68 16.02 -3.59 9.00
N GLY A 69 14.84 -4.02 8.56
CA GLY A 69 13.61 -3.97 9.37
C GLY A 69 12.88 -5.30 9.40
N CYS A 70 12.67 -5.85 10.60
CA CYS A 70 11.75 -6.98 10.80
C CYS A 70 10.32 -6.44 10.65
N CYS A 71 9.77 -6.57 9.45
CA CYS A 71 8.55 -5.92 9.02
C CYS A 71 7.40 -6.94 9.07
N TYR A 72 6.64 -6.94 10.17
CA TYR A 72 5.44 -7.76 10.33
C TYR A 72 4.21 -6.93 10.01
N ILE A 73 3.59 -7.23 8.87
CA ILE A 73 2.33 -6.63 8.42
C ILE A 73 1.23 -7.70 8.56
N PHE A 74 0.19 -7.38 9.32
CA PHE A 74 -1.04 -8.18 9.48
C PHE A 74 -2.20 -7.53 8.73
#